data_AF-A0A3D1ALL5-F1
#
_entry.id   AF-A0A3D1ALL5-F1
#
_cell.length_a   1.000
_cell.length_b   1.000
_cell.length_c   1.000
_cell.angle_alpha   90.00
_cell.angle_beta   90.00
_cell.angle_gamma   90.00
#
_symmetry.space_group_name_H-M   'P 1'
#
loop_
_entity.id
_entity.type
_entity.pdbx_description
1 polymer ?
#
loop_
_entity_poly.entity_id
_entity_poly.type
_entity_poly.pdbx_seq_one_letter_code
_entity_poly.pdbx_strand_id
1 'polypeptide(L)'
;MKKCTVADLRSMTFGKHDKPNRFYSDEQDIRGKKVDNWSHLSRIFVQWLIDNHLIAIEKLPVPDHRGHGKDFINIKEQHEIQERGGVWKKVGPYYVDTKYNADDHIQNILSTLEYLGIANPKFQISFNPD
;
A
#
# COMPACT_ATOMS: atom_id res chain seq x y z
N MET A 1 9.53 -18.71 -5.14
CA MET A 1 9.13 -17.30 -4.88
C MET A 1 9.41 -16.99 -3.43
N LYS A 2 10.21 -15.96 -3.13
CA LYS A 2 10.50 -15.53 -1.76
C LYS A 2 9.34 -14.67 -1.24
N LYS A 3 8.87 -14.91 -0.02
CA LYS A 3 7.96 -14.00 0.69
C LYS A 3 8.82 -12.95 1.39
N CYS A 4 8.50 -11.68 1.21
CA CYS A 4 9.18 -10.54 1.83
C CYS A 4 8.30 -9.99 2.94
N THR A 5 8.84 -9.94 4.16
CA THR A 5 8.25 -9.26 5.31
C THR A 5 8.38 -7.73 5.17
N VAL A 6 7.71 -6.97 6.02
CA VAL A 6 7.91 -5.51 6.09
C VAL A 6 9.38 -5.14 6.33
N ALA A 7 10.12 -5.92 7.11
CA ALA A 7 11.56 -5.71 7.31
C ALA A 7 12.37 -5.92 6.02
N ASP A 8 12.05 -6.97 5.24
CA ASP A 8 12.66 -7.17 3.91
C ASP A 8 12.36 -5.98 3.00
N LEU A 9 11.09 -5.57 2.90
CA LEU A 9 10.65 -4.49 2.01
C LEU A 9 11.38 -3.16 2.26
N ARG A 10 11.70 -2.83 3.52
CA ARG A 10 12.46 -1.62 3.90
C ARG A 10 13.89 -1.59 3.34
N SER A 11 14.45 -2.75 3.02
CA SER A 11 15.82 -2.91 2.49
C SER A 11 15.88 -3.11 0.97
N MET A 12 14.71 -3.20 0.32
CA MET A 12 14.60 -3.46 -1.11
C MET A 12 14.39 -2.17 -1.90
N THR A 13 14.71 -2.23 -3.20
CA THR A 13 14.41 -1.16 -4.17
C THR A 13 13.69 -1.79 -5.34
N PHE A 14 12.65 -1.13 -5.85
CA PHE A 14 11.78 -1.70 -6.87
C PHE A 14 11.82 -0.89 -8.16
N GLY A 15 12.22 -1.55 -9.24
CA GLY A 15 12.21 -1.01 -10.60
C GLY A 15 10.94 -1.36 -11.37
N LYS A 16 10.90 -0.91 -12.62
CA LYS A 16 9.78 -1.16 -13.55
C LYS A 16 9.57 -2.64 -13.92
N HIS A 17 10.59 -3.48 -13.71
CA HIS A 17 10.57 -4.90 -14.04
C HIS A 17 10.04 -5.77 -12.90
N ASP A 18 10.19 -5.29 -11.66
CA ASP A 18 9.62 -5.93 -10.48
C ASP A 18 8.10 -5.99 -10.57
N LYS A 19 7.54 -7.16 -10.23
CA LYS A 19 6.12 -7.43 -10.28
C LYS A 19 5.66 -8.10 -8.99
N PRO A 20 4.81 -7.45 -8.17
CA PRO A 20 4.22 -8.13 -7.04
C PRO A 20 3.30 -9.24 -7.54
N ASN A 21 3.36 -10.40 -6.89
CA ASN A 21 2.65 -11.60 -7.26
C ASN A 21 1.52 -11.93 -6.28
N ARG A 22 1.82 -11.93 -4.98
CA ARG A 22 0.85 -12.26 -3.92
C ARG A 22 1.05 -11.40 -2.68
N PHE A 23 -0.05 -11.13 -2.00
CA PHE A 23 -0.12 -10.52 -0.68
C PHE A 23 -0.63 -11.56 0.32
N TYR A 24 0.06 -11.74 1.44
CA TYR A 24 -0.26 -12.73 2.47
C TYR A 24 -0.64 -11.99 3.75
N SER A 25 -1.83 -12.24 4.29
CA SER A 25 -2.40 -11.45 5.39
C SER A 25 -1.89 -11.80 6.79
N ASP A 26 -1.06 -12.84 6.90
CA ASP A 26 -0.28 -13.24 8.08
C ASP A 26 0.77 -14.31 7.66
N GLU A 27 1.51 -14.83 8.64
CA GLU A 27 2.55 -15.86 8.43
C GLU A 27 1.96 -17.24 8.09
N GLN A 28 0.72 -17.53 8.52
CA GLN A 28 0.02 -18.79 8.29
C GLN A 28 -0.74 -18.82 6.96
N ASP A 29 -0.94 -17.66 6.32
CA ASP A 29 -1.53 -17.56 5.00
C ASP A 29 -0.63 -18.23 3.95
N ILE A 30 -0.99 -19.46 3.61
CA ILE A 30 -0.28 -20.28 2.63
C ILE A 30 -0.67 -19.95 1.19
N ARG A 31 -1.89 -19.44 0.95
CA ARG A 31 -2.37 -19.17 -0.41
C ARG A 31 -2.01 -17.77 -0.84
N GLY A 32 -2.20 -16.77 0.02
CA GLY A 32 -2.07 -15.37 -0.35
C GLY A 32 -3.12 -14.95 -1.38
N LYS A 33 -3.46 -13.67 -1.37
CA LYS A 33 -4.27 -13.04 -2.41
C LYS A 33 -3.41 -12.73 -3.62
N LYS A 34 -3.87 -13.11 -4.82
CA LYS A 34 -3.20 -12.78 -6.08
C LYS A 34 -3.17 -11.27 -6.28
N VAL A 35 -2.01 -10.76 -6.68
CA VAL A 35 -1.77 -9.37 -7.05
C VAL A 35 -1.50 -9.32 -8.55
N ASP A 36 -2.24 -8.48 -9.28
CA ASP A 36 -2.12 -8.42 -10.75
C ASP A 36 -1.13 -7.33 -11.21
N ASN A 37 -0.98 -6.26 -10.42
CA ASN A 37 -0.08 -5.15 -10.68
C ASN A 37 0.11 -4.31 -9.40
N TRP A 38 0.97 -3.30 -9.46
CA TRP A 38 1.27 -2.39 -8.36
C TRP A 38 0.04 -1.63 -7.82
N SER A 39 -0.84 -1.14 -8.70
CA SER A 39 -2.08 -0.49 -8.28
C SER A 39 -3.02 -1.46 -7.54
N HIS A 40 -3.06 -2.73 -7.95
CA HIS A 40 -3.81 -3.78 -7.24
C HIS A 40 -3.19 -4.06 -5.87
N LEU A 41 -1.86 -4.07 -5.75
CA LEU A 41 -1.17 -4.24 -4.47
C LEU A 41 -1.60 -3.18 -3.45
N SER A 42 -1.55 -1.90 -3.81
CA SER A 42 -1.97 -0.81 -2.90
C SER A 42 -3.42 -0.97 -2.44
N ARG A 43 -4.31 -1.39 -3.33
CA ARG A 43 -5.72 -1.64 -2.99
C ARG A 43 -5.89 -2.82 -2.03
N ILE A 44 -5.14 -3.91 -2.24
CA ILE A 44 -5.15 -5.06 -1.32
C ILE A 44 -4.64 -4.65 0.05
N PHE A 45 -3.55 -3.89 0.12
CA PHE A 45 -3.01 -3.39 1.37
C PHE A 45 -4.02 -2.53 2.14
N VAL A 46 -4.71 -1.60 1.47
CA VAL A 46 -5.73 -0.77 2.12
C VAL A 46 -6.94 -1.60 2.55
N GLN A 47 -7.33 -2.61 1.76
CA GLN A 47 -8.36 -3.56 2.20
C GLN A 47 -7.93 -4.32 3.45
N TRP A 48 -6.66 -4.75 3.54
CA TRP A 48 -6.12 -5.40 4.74
C TRP A 48 -6.15 -4.48 5.96
N LEU A 49 -5.85 -3.18 5.80
CA LEU A 49 -6.00 -2.21 6.90
C LEU A 49 -7.46 -2.11 7.38
N ILE A 50 -8.43 -2.10 6.46
CA ILE A 50 -9.86 -2.08 6.78
C ILE A 50 -10.26 -3.36 7.54
N ASP A 51 -9.92 -4.52 6.99
CA ASP A 51 -10.33 -5.82 7.51
C ASP A 51 -9.76 -6.10 8.91
N ASN A 52 -8.61 -5.51 9.24
CA ASN A 52 -7.96 -5.65 10.55
C ASN A 52 -8.24 -4.47 11.50
N HIS A 53 -9.15 -3.55 11.14
CA HIS A 53 -9.48 -2.37 11.94
C HIS A 53 -8.26 -1.48 12.28
N LEU A 54 -7.30 -1.39 11.36
CA LEU A 54 -6.04 -0.65 11.52
C LEU A 54 -6.08 0.78 10.99
N ILE A 55 -7.20 1.19 10.39
CA ILE A 55 -7.40 2.53 9.85
C ILE A 55 -8.78 3.06 10.26
N ALA A 56 -8.80 4.32 10.70
CA ALA A 56 -10.01 5.02 11.14
C ALA A 56 -10.14 6.36 10.42
N ILE A 57 -11.36 6.89 10.33
CA ILE A 57 -11.64 8.13 9.57
C ILE A 57 -10.88 9.32 10.15
N GLU A 58 -10.64 9.34 11.46
CA GLU A 58 -9.92 10.42 12.18
C GLU A 58 -8.42 10.47 11.83
N LYS A 59 -7.90 9.42 11.18
CA LYS A 59 -6.52 9.34 10.70
C LYS A 59 -6.41 9.67 9.20
N LEU A 60 -7.45 10.22 8.58
CA LEU A 60 -7.44 10.62 7.18
C LEU A 60 -7.32 12.14 7.03
N PRO A 61 -6.65 12.62 5.97
CA PRO A 61 -5.99 11.83 4.92
C PRO A 61 -4.67 11.21 5.40
N VAL A 62 -4.32 10.04 4.83
CA VAL A 62 -2.97 9.50 4.94
C VAL A 62 -2.15 10.08 3.79
N PRO A 63 -1.10 10.87 4.07
CA PRO A 63 -0.26 11.46 3.03
C PRO A 63 0.50 10.37 2.26
N ASP A 64 0.91 10.69 1.04
CA ASP A 64 1.91 9.86 0.36
C ASP A 64 3.28 9.97 1.05
N HIS A 65 4.19 9.05 0.73
CA HIS A 65 5.50 8.97 1.39
C HIS A 65 6.37 10.22 1.19
N ARG A 66 6.04 11.08 0.21
CA ARG A 66 6.78 12.33 -0.04
C ARG A 66 6.24 13.47 0.79
N GLY A 67 4.99 13.41 1.27
CA GLY A 67 4.41 14.42 2.15
C GLY A 67 4.29 15.81 1.51
N HIS A 68 4.25 15.90 0.18
CA HIS A 68 4.22 17.17 -0.53
C HIS A 68 2.79 17.60 -0.93
N GLY A 69 1.82 17.45 -0.01
CA GLY A 69 0.40 17.78 -0.28
C GLY A 69 -0.30 16.83 -1.25
N LYS A 70 0.23 15.60 -1.40
CA LYS A 70 -0.45 14.47 -2.03
C LYS A 70 -0.88 13.49 -0.95
N ASP A 71 -2.09 12.96 -1.11
CA ASP A 71 -2.66 11.92 -0.24
C ASP A 71 -2.60 10.56 -0.92
N PHE A 72 -2.21 9.53 -0.18
CA PHE A 72 -2.26 8.14 -0.62
C PHE A 72 -3.62 7.50 -0.31
N ILE A 73 -4.20 7.77 0.87
CA ILE A 73 -5.52 7.29 1.27
C ILE A 73 -6.36 8.47 1.76
N ASN A 74 -7.59 8.59 1.27
CA ASN A 74 -8.50 9.66 1.67
C ASN A 74 -9.96 9.16 1.66
N ILE A 75 -10.88 9.91 2.29
CA ILE A 75 -12.32 9.68 2.23
C ILE A 75 -12.96 10.18 0.92
N LYS A 76 -12.21 10.95 0.13
CA LYS A 76 -12.62 11.53 -1.16
C LYS A 76 -11.49 11.36 -2.17
N GLU A 77 -11.83 11.40 -3.46
CA GLU A 77 -10.88 11.31 -4.57
C GLU A 77 -10.11 12.63 -4.82
N GLN A 78 -9.48 13.18 -3.78
CA GLN A 78 -8.75 14.44 -3.83
C GLN A 78 -7.49 14.40 -2.98
N HIS A 79 -6.47 15.13 -3.43
CA HIS A 79 -5.31 15.45 -2.61
C HIS A 79 -5.57 16.75 -1.81
N GLU A 80 -4.74 16.99 -0.80
CA GLU A 80 -4.64 18.30 -0.14
C GLU A 80 -4.45 19.44 -1.14
N ILE A 81 -3.52 19.27 -2.10
CA ILE A 81 -3.31 20.19 -3.23
C ILE A 81 -4.00 19.62 -4.47
N GLN A 82 -5.17 20.14 -4.83
CA GLN A 82 -6.06 19.59 -5.87
C GLN A 82 -5.38 19.48 -7.25
N GLU A 83 -4.46 20.39 -7.56
CA GLU A 83 -3.74 20.44 -8.84
C GLU A 83 -2.80 19.25 -9.05
N ARG A 84 -2.47 18.50 -7.98
CA ARG A 84 -1.49 17.40 -8.03
C ARG A 84 -2.03 16.08 -8.59
N GLY A 85 -3.29 16.04 -9.03
CA GLY A 85 -3.94 15.01 -9.85
C GLY A 85 -3.55 13.54 -9.57
N GLY A 86 -4.48 12.76 -9.02
CA GLY A 86 -4.29 11.33 -8.72
C GLY A 86 -5.02 10.37 -9.68
N VAL A 87 -4.78 9.08 -9.51
CA VAL A 87 -5.61 8.00 -10.08
C VAL A 87 -6.26 7.25 -8.93
N TRP A 88 -7.44 7.71 -8.55
CA TRP A 88 -8.16 7.25 -7.37
C TRP A 88 -8.92 5.95 -7.63
N LYS A 89 -8.82 5.02 -6.68
CA LYS A 89 -9.56 3.74 -6.69
C LYS A 89 -10.28 3.57 -5.36
N LYS A 90 -11.58 3.31 -5.41
CA LYS A 90 -12.39 3.05 -4.21
C LYS A 90 -12.03 1.69 -3.60
N VAL A 91 -11.85 1.66 -2.28
CA VAL A 91 -11.61 0.46 -1.46
C VAL A 91 -12.42 0.61 -0.17
N GLY A 92 -13.54 -0.10 -0.06
CA GLY A 92 -14.49 0.08 1.03
C GLY A 92 -15.01 1.53 1.12
N PRO A 93 -14.89 2.19 2.29
CA PRO A 93 -15.29 3.59 2.48
C PRO A 93 -14.22 4.60 2.02
N TYR A 94 -13.04 4.15 1.61
CA TYR A 94 -11.89 5.01 1.29
C TYR A 94 -11.57 5.03 -0.21
N TYR A 95 -10.73 5.99 -0.59
CA TYR A 95 -10.14 6.18 -1.91
C TYR A 95 -8.63 6.09 -1.79
N VAL A 96 -8.00 5.37 -2.71
CA VAL A 96 -6.55 5.14 -2.75
C VAL A 96 -5.99 5.71 -4.04
N ASP A 97 -5.02 6.61 -3.95
CA ASP A 97 -4.26 7.03 -5.14
C ASP A 97 -3.35 5.88 -5.57
N THR A 98 -3.32 5.59 -6.86
CA THR A 98 -2.52 4.52 -7.45
C THR A 98 -1.57 5.02 -8.53
N LYS A 99 -1.42 6.34 -8.68
CA LYS A 99 -0.55 6.98 -9.66
C LYS A 99 0.89 7.07 -9.14
N TYR A 100 1.54 5.92 -9.04
CA TYR A 100 2.89 5.78 -8.50
C TYR A 100 3.75 4.83 -9.35
N ASN A 101 5.06 4.98 -9.26
CA ASN A 101 5.99 3.98 -9.79
C ASN A 101 6.12 2.81 -8.79
N ALA A 102 6.82 1.75 -9.19
CA ALA A 102 6.98 0.53 -8.40
C ALA A 102 7.48 0.79 -6.97
N ASP A 103 8.55 1.56 -6.83
CA ASP A 103 9.14 1.88 -5.53
C ASP A 103 8.20 2.73 -4.67
N ASP A 104 7.62 3.77 -5.25
CA ASP A 104 6.70 4.69 -4.58
C ASP A 104 5.48 3.94 -3.99
N HIS A 105 5.01 2.85 -4.63
CA HIS A 105 3.95 2.01 -4.07
C HIS A 105 4.37 1.34 -2.76
N ILE A 106 5.59 0.81 -2.67
CA ILE A 106 6.10 0.20 -1.45
C ILE A 106 6.38 1.27 -0.39
N GLN A 107 6.98 2.40 -0.78
CA GLN A 107 7.22 3.50 0.15
C GLN A 107 5.91 4.04 0.73
N ASN A 108 4.84 4.16 -0.06
CA ASN A 108 3.53 4.55 0.45
C ASN A 108 2.95 3.53 1.45
N ILE A 109 3.13 2.23 1.20
CA ILE A 109 2.73 1.18 2.16
C ILE A 109 3.49 1.34 3.48
N LEU A 110 4.82 1.47 3.42
CA LEU A 110 5.68 1.62 4.60
C LEU A 110 5.36 2.90 5.38
N SER A 111 5.26 4.04 4.68
CA SER A 111 4.91 5.33 5.26
C SER A 111 3.51 5.32 5.88
N THR A 112 2.56 4.59 5.30
CA THR A 112 1.21 4.43 5.88
C THR A 112 1.27 3.70 7.22
N LEU A 113 2.04 2.62 7.30
CA LEU A 113 2.21 1.88 8.55
C LEU A 113 2.82 2.76 9.65
N GLU A 114 3.81 3.57 9.31
CA GLU A 114 4.43 4.53 10.23
C GLU A 114 3.45 5.62 10.67
N TYR A 115 2.75 6.23 9.71
CA TYR A 115 1.77 7.28 9.96
C TYR A 115 0.63 6.81 10.88
N LEU A 116 0.18 5.56 10.70
CA LEU A 116 -0.86 4.94 11.53
C LEU A 116 -0.32 4.36 12.85
N GLY A 117 1.00 4.35 13.08
CA GLY A 117 1.61 3.80 14.29
C GLY A 117 1.57 2.27 14.40
N ILE A 118 1.53 1.55 13.28
CA ILE A 118 1.42 0.09 13.23
C ILE A 118 2.83 -0.53 13.34
N ALA A 119 3.19 -0.97 14.55
CA ALA A 119 4.55 -1.46 14.84
C ALA A 119 4.83 -2.89 14.36
N ASN A 120 3.83 -3.79 14.36
CA ASN A 120 4.01 -5.21 14.05
C ASN A 120 3.02 -5.69 12.96
N PRO A 121 3.11 -5.13 11.74
CA PRO A 121 2.25 -5.53 10.63
C PRO A 121 2.49 -7.00 10.27
N LYS A 122 1.43 -7.81 10.36
CA LYS A 122 1.48 -9.22 9.98
C LYS A 122 1.06 -9.37 8.52
N PHE A 123 1.88 -8.94 7.58
CA PHE A 123 1.70 -9.30 6.18
C PHE A 123 3.02 -9.54 5.48
N GLN A 124 2.96 -10.25 4.35
CA GLN A 124 4.10 -10.48 3.48
C GLN A 124 3.70 -10.24 2.02
N ILE A 125 4.68 -9.91 1.18
CA ILE A 125 4.48 -9.74 -0.26
C ILE A 125 5.49 -10.63 -0.98
N SER A 126 5.06 -11.36 -2.00
CA SER A 126 5.98 -12.03 -2.91
C SER A 126 6.02 -11.32 -4.26
N PHE A 127 7.15 -11.45 -4.94
CA PHE A 127 7.40 -10.89 -6.25
C PHE A 127 7.72 -12.03 -7.23
N ASN A 128 7.39 -11.83 -8.51
CA ASN A 128 7.85 -12.74 -9.55
C ASN A 128 9.38 -12.59 -9.71
N PRO A 129 10.12 -13.70 -9.88
CA PRO A 129 11.48 -13.62 -10.39
C PRO A 129 11.44 -13.04 -11.80
N ASP A 130 12.40 -12.18 -12.12
CA ASP A 130 12.66 -11.71 -13.48
C ASP A 130 12.96 -12.88 -14.45
#